data_AF-A0A0L0UJZ5-F1
#
_entry.id   AF-A0A0L0UJZ5-F1
#
_cell.length_a   1.000
_cell.length_b   1.000
_cell.length_c   1.000
_cell.angle_alpha   90.00
_cell.angle_beta   90.00
_cell.angle_gamma   90.00
#
_symmetry.space_group_name_H-M   'P 1'
#
loop_
_entity.id
_entity.type
_entity.pdbx_description
1 polymer ?
#
loop_
_entity_poly.entity_id
_entity_poly.type
_entity_poly.pdbx_seq_one_letter_code
_entity_poly.pdbx_strand_id
1 'polypeptide(L)'
;FRAIATKLKKSPNSKAKFLDLCQENECEKPHNIERDVPTRWNSTYKQIASVVRCEKALLVWQRDKQYGTPRRSHINQADIVLAQDLVQVLEPFYDITQQVSTKASTRVAEVVVMIDQVTATLSTL
;
A
#
# COMPACT_ATOMS: atom_id res chain seq x y z
N PHE A 1 -0.93 -7.20 -6.40
CA PHE A 1 -0.88 -7.04 -4.92
C PHE A 1 -2.01 -7.71 -4.12
N ARG A 2 -3.27 -7.70 -4.55
CA ARG A 2 -4.38 -8.33 -3.79
C ARG A 2 -4.18 -9.81 -3.42
N ALA A 3 -3.57 -10.60 -4.30
CA ALA A 3 -3.26 -12.01 -4.03
C ALA A 3 -2.28 -12.18 -2.85
N ILE A 4 -1.24 -11.34 -2.80
CA ILE A 4 -0.26 -11.27 -1.71
C ILE A 4 -0.96 -10.94 -0.39
N ALA A 5 -1.69 -9.82 -0.35
CA ALA A 5 -2.41 -9.40 0.86
C ALA A 5 -3.43 -10.46 1.31
N THR A 6 -4.09 -11.15 0.37
CA THR A 6 -5.01 -12.23 0.68
C THR A 6 -4.31 -13.43 1.29
N LYS A 7 -3.15 -13.83 0.77
CA LYS A 7 -2.35 -14.93 1.32
C LYS A 7 -1.89 -14.61 2.74
N LEU A 8 -1.31 -13.43 2.95
CA LEU A 8 -0.86 -12.97 4.27
C LEU A 8 -2.02 -12.82 5.28
N LYS A 9 -3.22 -12.43 4.81
CA LYS A 9 -4.40 -12.37 5.68
C LYS A 9 -4.93 -13.76 6.06
N LYS A 10 -4.95 -14.71 5.11
CA LYS A 10 -5.61 -16.02 5.29
C LYS A 10 -4.71 -17.08 5.93
N SER A 11 -3.38 -16.93 5.89
CA SER A 11 -2.45 -17.93 6.40
C SER A 11 -1.57 -17.33 7.50
N PRO A 12 -1.85 -17.62 8.78
CA PRO A 12 -1.06 -17.13 9.91
C PRO A 12 0.41 -17.54 9.84
N ASN A 13 0.72 -18.80 9.49
CA ASN A 13 2.10 -19.27 9.36
C ASN A 13 2.86 -18.54 8.26
N SER A 14 2.19 -18.28 7.14
CA SER A 14 2.75 -17.47 6.06
C SER A 14 2.99 -16.03 6.48
N LYS A 15 2.10 -15.46 7.31
CA LYS A 15 2.26 -14.12 7.85
C LYS A 15 3.41 -14.06 8.85
N ALA A 16 3.55 -15.04 9.73
CA ALA A 16 4.67 -15.14 10.67
C ALA A 16 6.00 -15.14 9.89
N LYS A 17 6.16 -16.02 8.90
CA LYS A 17 7.38 -16.06 8.08
C LYS A 17 7.67 -14.75 7.35
N PHE A 18 6.63 -14.06 6.87
CA PHE A 18 6.78 -12.73 6.28
C PHE A 18 7.24 -11.68 7.29
N LEU A 19 6.71 -11.70 8.52
CA LEU A 19 7.13 -10.79 9.58
C LEU A 19 8.59 -11.00 9.99
N ASP A 20 9.04 -12.26 10.07
CA ASP A 20 10.45 -12.59 10.34
C ASP A 20 11.35 -11.96 9.26
N LEU A 21 11.00 -12.15 7.99
CA LEU A 21 11.73 -11.55 6.87
C LEU A 21 11.68 -10.01 6.89
N CYS A 22 10.56 -9.41 7.28
CA CYS A 22 10.46 -7.95 7.45
C CYS A 22 11.39 -7.44 8.56
N GLN A 23 11.57 -8.19 9.65
CA GLN A 23 12.52 -7.83 10.71
C GLN A 23 13.97 -8.00 10.25
N GLU A 24 14.30 -9.13 9.61
CA GLU A 24 15.64 -9.42 9.07
C GLU A 24 16.08 -8.39 8.01
N ASN A 25 15.14 -7.89 7.21
CA ASN A 25 15.40 -6.88 6.18
C ASN A 25 15.18 -5.43 6.67
N GLU A 26 15.00 -5.24 7.98
CA GLU A 26 14.80 -3.93 8.62
C GLU A 26 13.70 -3.09 7.94
N CYS A 27 12.63 -3.74 7.49
CA CYS A 27 11.50 -3.06 6.86
C CYS A 27 10.82 -2.13 7.86
N GLU A 28 10.41 -0.94 7.39
CA GLU A 28 9.71 0.00 8.24
C GLU A 28 8.34 -0.54 8.70
N LYS A 29 7.97 -0.19 9.93
CA LYS A 29 6.66 -0.57 10.50
C LYS A 29 5.55 0.35 9.97
N PRO A 30 4.29 -0.11 9.97
CA PRO A 30 3.83 -1.47 10.25
C PRO A 30 4.16 -2.48 9.13
N HIS A 31 4.45 -3.73 9.49
CA HIS A 31 4.69 -4.81 8.51
C HIS A 31 3.41 -5.43 7.94
N ASN A 32 2.25 -4.80 8.12
CA ASN A 32 0.98 -5.33 7.66
C ASN A 32 0.67 -4.81 6.25
N ILE A 33 0.32 -5.73 5.34
CA ILE A 33 -0.16 -5.38 4.00
C ILE A 33 -1.69 -5.51 4.00
N GLU A 34 -2.38 -4.37 4.06
CA GLU A 34 -3.83 -4.34 4.00
C GLU A 34 -4.34 -4.82 2.62
N ARG A 35 -5.53 -5.42 2.62
CA ARG A 35 -6.18 -5.83 1.37
C ARG A 35 -6.95 -4.65 0.80
N ASP A 36 -6.76 -4.38 -0.49
CA ASP A 36 -7.62 -3.49 -1.26
C ASP A 36 -9.08 -4.03 -1.34
N VAL A 37 -10.00 -3.16 -0.94
CA VAL A 37 -11.44 -3.36 -0.79
C VAL A 37 -12.19 -2.19 -1.44
N PRO A 38 -13.03 -2.44 -2.46
CA PRO A 38 -13.71 -1.37 -3.21
C PRO A 38 -14.54 -0.39 -2.36
N THR A 39 -15.15 -0.87 -1.28
CA THR A 39 -15.97 -0.03 -0.39
C THR A 39 -15.16 0.86 0.53
N ARG A 40 -13.84 0.70 0.61
CA ARG A 40 -12.95 1.49 1.46
C ARG A 40 -12.01 2.31 0.58
N TRP A 41 -12.33 3.59 0.43
CA TRP A 41 -11.73 4.49 -0.58
C TRP A 41 -10.20 4.50 -0.53
N ASN A 42 -9.61 4.55 0.66
CA ASN A 42 -8.16 4.61 0.86
C ASN A 42 -7.44 3.25 0.87
N SER A 43 -8.13 2.14 0.59
CA SER A 43 -7.54 0.81 0.75
C SER A 43 -6.54 0.45 -0.37
N THR A 44 -6.72 0.97 -1.58
CA THR A 44 -5.75 0.83 -2.68
C THR A 44 -4.41 1.44 -2.31
N TYR A 45 -4.40 2.72 -1.91
CA TYR A 45 -3.20 3.42 -1.45
C TYR A 45 -2.51 2.65 -0.32
N LYS A 46 -3.24 2.30 0.75
CA LYS A 46 -2.69 1.56 1.89
C LYS A 46 -2.07 0.23 1.50
N GLN A 47 -2.69 -0.51 0.58
CA GLN A 47 -2.15 -1.77 0.10
C GLN A 47 -0.82 -1.55 -0.64
N ILE A 48 -0.79 -0.62 -1.60
CA ILE A 48 0.37 -0.39 -2.47
C ILE A 48 1.53 0.19 -1.64
N ALA A 49 1.28 1.21 -0.82
CA ALA A 49 2.29 1.80 0.06
C ALA A 49 2.90 0.76 1.00
N SER A 50 2.09 -0.17 1.54
CA SER A 50 2.60 -1.24 2.38
C SER A 50 3.43 -2.28 1.62
N VAL A 51 3.10 -2.53 0.34
CA VAL A 51 3.91 -3.39 -0.53
C VAL A 51 5.28 -2.76 -0.80
N VAL A 52 5.29 -1.47 -1.17
CA VAL A 52 6.52 -0.71 -1.41
C VAL A 52 7.40 -0.69 -0.16
N ARG A 53 6.81 -0.35 1.00
CA ARG A 53 7.53 -0.32 2.29
C ARG A 53 8.21 -1.64 2.65
N CYS A 54 7.60 -2.77 2.28
CA CYS A 54 8.11 -4.10 2.61
C CYS A 54 8.74 -4.81 1.41
N GLU A 55 9.19 -4.09 0.38
CA GLU A 55 9.63 -4.66 -0.90
C GLU A 55 10.66 -5.79 -0.74
N LYS A 56 11.69 -5.59 0.09
CA LYS A 56 12.82 -6.52 0.25
C LYS A 56 12.34 -7.86 0.80
N ALA A 57 11.63 -7.82 1.92
CA ALA A 57 11.05 -9.00 2.55
C ALA A 57 10.03 -9.68 1.63
N LEU A 58 9.25 -8.90 0.89
CA LEU A 58 8.20 -9.43 0.02
C LEU A 58 8.77 -10.18 -1.18
N LEU A 59 9.84 -9.65 -1.81
CA LEU A 59 10.49 -10.27 -2.96
C LEU A 59 11.11 -11.63 -2.63
N VAL A 60 11.59 -11.80 -1.40
CA VAL A 60 12.10 -13.07 -0.87
C VAL A 60 10.93 -13.99 -0.48
N TRP A 61 10.00 -13.50 0.34
CA TRP A 61 8.87 -14.27 0.87
C TRP A 61 8.01 -14.91 -0.23
N GLN A 62 7.72 -14.19 -1.32
CA GLN A 62 6.87 -14.70 -2.38
C GLN A 62 7.43 -15.98 -3.04
N ARG A 63 8.76 -16.14 -3.05
CA ARG A 63 9.47 -17.27 -3.65
C ARG A 63 9.57 -18.48 -2.72
N ASP A 64 9.20 -18.33 -1.46
CA ASP A 64 9.17 -19.44 -0.50
C ASP A 64 8.21 -20.53 -0.98
N LYS A 65 8.70 -21.79 -1.02
CA LYS A 65 7.97 -22.93 -1.58
C LYS A 65 6.73 -23.32 -0.76
N GLN A 66 6.75 -23.07 0.55
CA GLN A 66 5.71 -23.50 1.49
C GLN A 66 4.75 -22.34 1.84
N TYR A 67 5.31 -21.16 2.06
CA TYR A 67 4.61 -20.01 2.61
C TYR A 67 4.33 -18.91 1.59
N GLY A 68 5.05 -18.88 0.47
CA GLY A 68 4.92 -17.85 -0.56
C GLY A 68 3.63 -17.91 -1.38
N THR A 69 3.62 -17.18 -2.49
CA THR A 69 2.52 -17.16 -3.46
C THR A 69 2.84 -18.03 -4.68
N PRO A 70 1.82 -18.47 -5.44
CA PRO A 70 2.06 -19.11 -6.73
C PRO A 70 2.81 -18.18 -7.69
N ARG A 71 3.66 -18.73 -8.57
CA ARG A 71 4.50 -17.96 -9.53
C ARG A 71 3.73 -16.92 -10.34
N ARG A 72 2.50 -17.21 -10.75
CA ARG A 72 1.63 -16.27 -11.50
C ARG A 72 1.28 -14.99 -10.73
N SER A 73 1.46 -15.00 -9.41
CA SER A 73 1.20 -13.88 -8.51
C SER A 73 2.49 -13.24 -8.02
N HIS A 74 3.64 -13.67 -8.54
CA HIS A 74 4.92 -13.06 -8.22
C HIS A 74 5.02 -11.69 -8.86
N ILE A 75 5.70 -10.80 -8.15
CA ILE A 75 6.00 -9.44 -8.59
C ILE A 75 7.52 -9.30 -8.70
N ASN A 76 7.97 -8.42 -9.58
CA ASN A 76 9.37 -8.11 -9.80
C ASN A 76 9.69 -6.65 -9.42
N GLN A 77 10.94 -6.23 -9.60
CA GLN A 77 11.35 -4.87 -9.25
C GLN A 77 10.64 -3.80 -10.08
N ALA A 78 10.35 -4.05 -11.37
CA ALA A 78 9.63 -3.10 -12.20
C ALA A 78 8.19 -2.89 -11.69
N ASP A 79 7.53 -3.95 -11.21
CA ASP A 79 6.21 -3.82 -10.57
C ASP A 79 6.28 -2.95 -9.30
N ILE A 80 7.39 -3.00 -8.56
CA ILE A 80 7.61 -2.16 -7.37
C ILE A 80 7.89 -0.70 -7.74
N VAL A 81 8.70 -0.44 -8.79
CA VAL A 81 8.94 0.92 -9.28
C VAL A 81 7.62 1.57 -9.72
N LEU A 82 6.81 0.87 -10.52
CA LEU A 82 5.48 1.34 -10.91
C LEU A 82 4.56 1.57 -9.70
N ALA A 83 4.70 0.74 -8.65
CA ALA A 83 3.96 0.92 -7.41
C ALA A 83 4.43 2.15 -6.62
N GLN A 84 5.72 2.47 -6.64
CA GLN A 84 6.27 3.69 -6.04
C GLN A 84 5.71 4.94 -6.73
N ASP A 85 5.72 4.97 -8.06
CA ASP A 85 5.14 6.06 -8.85
C ASP A 85 3.66 6.25 -8.52
N LEU A 86 2.91 5.14 -8.47
CA LEU A 86 1.49 5.18 -8.14
C LEU A 86 1.22 5.63 -6.69
N VAL A 87 2.11 5.32 -5.74
CA VAL A 87 2.02 5.83 -4.37
C VAL A 87 2.15 7.35 -4.35
N GLN A 88 3.10 7.93 -5.10
CA GLN A 88 3.28 9.38 -5.18
C GLN A 88 2.03 10.09 -5.73
N VAL A 89 1.40 9.50 -6.77
CA VAL A 89 0.16 10.05 -7.34
C VAL A 89 -1.02 9.94 -6.36
N LEU A 90 -1.13 8.84 -5.61
CA LEU A 90 -2.26 8.57 -4.72
C LEU A 90 -2.15 9.25 -3.35
N GLU A 91 -0.95 9.59 -2.90
CA GLU A 91 -0.69 10.16 -1.57
C GLU A 91 -1.47 11.47 -1.31
N PRO A 92 -1.49 12.46 -2.22
CA PRO A 92 -2.27 13.70 -2.00
C PRO A 92 -3.77 13.42 -1.79
N PHE A 93 -4.33 12.48 -2.54
CA PHE A 93 -5.74 12.08 -2.39
C PHE A 93 -5.99 11.37 -1.07
N TYR A 94 -5.05 10.53 -0.62
CA TYR A 94 -5.13 9.86 0.66
C TYR A 94 -5.21 10.88 1.80
N ASP A 95 -4.30 11.87 1.79
CA ASP A 95 -4.20 12.88 2.83
C ASP A 95 -5.46 13.74 2.91
N ILE A 96 -5.97 14.22 1.77
CA ILE A 96 -7.20 15.01 1.74
C ILE A 96 -8.41 14.19 2.17
N THR A 97 -8.53 12.95 1.69
CA THR A 97 -9.63 12.07 2.10
C THR A 97 -9.57 11.82 3.61
N GLN A 98 -8.37 11.66 4.17
CA GLN A 98 -8.17 11.49 5.60
C GLN A 98 -8.57 12.76 6.38
N GLN A 99 -8.12 13.94 5.95
CA GLN A 99 -8.47 15.23 6.55
C GLN A 99 -9.99 15.43 6.57
N VAL A 100 -10.66 15.29 5.41
CA VAL A 100 -12.11 15.44 5.26
C VAL A 100 -12.86 14.46 6.16
N SER A 101 -12.40 13.21 6.25
CA SER A 101 -13.05 12.17 7.06
C SER A 101 -12.93 12.39 8.57
N THR A 102 -11.85 13.03 9.02
CA THR A 102 -11.62 13.29 10.46
C THR A 102 -12.20 14.61 10.95
N LYS A 103 -12.45 15.55 10.05
CA LYS A 103 -12.93 16.88 10.41
C LYS A 103 -14.43 16.82 10.71
N ALA A 104 -14.82 17.31 11.89
CA ALA A 104 -16.21 17.29 12.34
C ALA A 104 -17.17 18.06 11.40
N SER A 105 -16.66 19.08 10.70
CA SER A 105 -17.39 19.79 9.66
C SER A 105 -16.40 20.32 8.62
N THR A 106 -16.55 19.85 7.37
CA THR A 106 -15.79 20.34 6.23
C THR A 106 -16.71 21.19 5.37
N ARG A 107 -16.33 22.44 5.11
CA ARG A 107 -17.13 23.36 4.28
C ARG A 107 -16.79 23.14 2.81
N VAL A 108 -17.77 23.36 1.92
CA VAL A 108 -17.55 23.24 0.46
C VAL A 108 -16.40 24.12 -0.03
N ALA A 109 -16.26 25.34 0.51
CA ALA A 109 -15.15 26.23 0.16
C ALA A 109 -13.77 25.63 0.48
N GLU A 110 -13.65 24.84 1.54
CA GLU A 110 -12.39 24.17 1.89
C GLU A 110 -12.08 23.04 0.92
N VAL A 111 -13.10 22.34 0.41
CA VAL A 111 -12.95 21.28 -0.60
C VAL A 111 -12.41 21.85 -1.91
N VAL A 112 -12.87 23.03 -2.33
CA VAL A 112 -12.35 23.70 -3.54
C VAL A 112 -10.85 23.95 -3.42
N VAL A 113 -10.40 24.48 -2.28
CA VAL A 113 -8.96 24.71 -2.02
C VAL A 113 -8.17 23.40 -2.03
N MET A 114 -8.73 22.32 -1.48
CA MET A 114 -8.09 21.00 -1.53
C MET A 114 -7.93 20.48 -2.97
N ILE A 115 -8.90 20.72 -3.85
CA ILE A 115 -8.80 20.35 -5.27
C ILE A 115 -7.66 21.11 -5.95
N ASP A 116 -7.55 22.41 -5.71
CA ASP A 116 -6.46 23.23 -6.26
C ASP A 116 -5.09 22.75 -5.76
N GLN A 117 -4.99 22.38 -4.48
CA GLN A 117 -3.76 21.81 -3.91
C GLN A 117 -3.36 20.49 -4.57
N VAL A 118 -4.29 19.55 -4.75
CA VAL A 118 -3.99 18.29 -5.45
C VAL A 118 -3.52 18.57 -6.88
N THR A 119 -4.23 19.45 -7.57
CA THR A 119 -3.93 19.77 -8.97
C THR A 119 -2.53 20.37 -9.10
N ALA A 120 -2.16 21.28 -8.18
CA ALA A 120 -0.83 21.86 -8.12
C ALA A 120 0.25 20.79 -7.85
N THR A 121 0.06 19.93 -6.84
CA THR A 121 1.01 18.86 -6.49
C THR A 121 1.22 17.90 -7.66
N LEU A 122 0.14 17.43 -8.28
CA LEU A 122 0.21 16.50 -9.41
C LEU A 122 0.83 17.12 -10.66
N SER A 123 0.78 18.44 -10.82
CA SER A 123 1.42 19.13 -11.95
C SER A 123 2.95 19.21 -11.82
N THR A 124 3.48 18.90 -10.64
CA THR A 124 4.93 18.95 -10.34
C THR A 124 5.59 17.58 -10.21
N LEU A 125 4.81 16.50 -10.29
CA LEU A 125 5.30 15.12 -10.39
C LEU A 125 5.81 14.84 -11.80
#